data_AF-A0A6A0HBY4-F1
#
_entry.id   AF-A0A6A0HBY4-F1
#
_cell.length_a   1.000
_cell.length_b   1.000
_cell.length_c   1.000
_cell.angle_alpha   90.00
_cell.angle_beta   90.00
_cell.angle_gamma   90.00
#
_symmetry.space_group_name_H-M   'P 1'
#
loop_
_entity.id
_entity.type
_entity.pdbx_description
1 polymer ?
#
loop_
_entity_poly.entity_id
_entity_poly.type
_entity_poly.pdbx_seq_one_letter_code
_entity_poly.pdbx_strand_id
1 'polypeptide(L)'
;MSFGIEETELDLTYNSRYSHAKLPDAYERLILDVFCGSQMHFVRTDELAEAWRIFTPLLHKIDEGGVQPIPYKYGSRGPERADQMLAENNFKYYGSYKWTDP
;
A
#
# COMPACT_ATOMS: atom_id res chain seq x y z
N MET A 1 -11.04 -22.95 -34.74
CA MET A 1 -10.79 -22.81 -33.29
C MET A 1 -9.94 -21.57 -33.11
N SER A 2 -10.45 -20.55 -32.42
CA SER A 2 -9.72 -19.30 -32.15
C SER A 2 -9.05 -19.42 -30.78
N PHE A 3 -7.75 -19.15 -30.70
CA PHE A 3 -7.03 -19.09 -29.43
C PHE A 3 -7.12 -17.65 -28.90
N GLY A 4 -7.70 -17.48 -27.72
CA GLY A 4 -7.75 -16.21 -26.98
C GLY A 4 -6.72 -16.20 -25.87
N ILE A 5 -6.17 -15.04 -25.55
CA ILE A 5 -5.35 -14.82 -24.36
C ILE A 5 -6.30 -14.53 -23.20
N GLU A 6 -6.05 -15.16 -22.05
CA GLU A 6 -6.79 -14.96 -20.81
C GLU A 6 -5.82 -14.57 -19.68
N GLU A 7 -6.27 -13.70 -18.78
CA GLU A 7 -5.50 -13.27 -17.61
C GLU A 7 -5.62 -14.33 -16.50
N THR A 8 -4.49 -14.77 -15.94
CA THR A 8 -4.42 -15.72 -14.83
C THR A 8 -3.27 -15.34 -13.89
N GLU A 9 -3.32 -15.80 -12.64
CA GLU A 9 -2.36 -15.46 -11.59
C GLU A 9 -1.54 -16.66 -11.10
N LEU A 10 -0.37 -16.36 -10.55
CA LEU A 10 0.38 -17.27 -9.70
C LEU A 10 0.13 -16.85 -8.24
N ASP A 11 -0.71 -17.61 -7.53
CA ASP A 11 -1.13 -17.28 -6.17
C ASP A 11 -0.20 -17.87 -5.09
N LEU A 12 0.07 -17.08 -4.04
CA LEU A 12 0.68 -17.52 -2.79
C LEU A 12 -0.11 -16.97 -1.61
N THR A 13 -1.22 -17.62 -1.30
CA THR A 13 -1.98 -17.32 -0.09
C THR A 13 -1.37 -18.01 1.13
N TYR A 14 -0.83 -17.22 2.06
CA TYR A 14 -0.12 -17.72 3.25
C TYR A 14 -0.97 -18.65 4.13
N ASN A 15 -2.25 -18.33 4.32
CA ASN A 15 -3.15 -19.12 5.15
C ASN A 15 -3.42 -20.53 4.57
N SER A 16 -3.51 -20.64 3.24
CA SER A 16 -3.68 -21.92 2.54
C SER A 16 -2.37 -22.72 2.53
N ARG A 17 -1.25 -22.06 2.20
CA ARG A 17 0.05 -22.72 2.03
C ARG A 17 0.73 -23.11 3.35
N TYR A 18 0.51 -22.34 4.41
CA TYR A 18 1.16 -22.48 5.72
C TYR A 18 0.13 -22.47 6.87
N SER A 19 -0.91 -23.29 6.73
CA SER A 19 -2.04 -23.37 7.69
C SER A 19 -1.67 -23.62 9.15
N HIS A 20 -0.47 -24.13 9.44
CA HIS A 20 0.02 -24.41 10.79
C HIS A 20 1.15 -23.49 11.25
N ALA A 21 1.58 -22.53 10.42
CA ALA A 21 2.61 -21.57 10.81
C ALA A 21 2.00 -20.42 11.62
N LYS A 22 2.51 -20.18 12.83
CA LYS A 22 2.19 -18.95 13.56
C LYS A 22 3.01 -17.81 12.96
N LEU A 23 2.34 -16.86 12.33
CA LEU A 23 2.96 -15.58 11.98
C LEU A 23 3.09 -14.75 13.27
N PRO A 24 4.31 -14.35 13.68
CA PRO A 24 4.48 -13.51 14.85
C PRO A 24 3.87 -12.13 14.60
N ASP A 25 3.33 -11.52 15.66
CA ASP A 25 2.88 -10.14 15.58
C ASP A 25 4.06 -9.19 15.28
N ALA A 26 3.76 -8.03 14.68
CA ALA A 26 4.77 -7.02 14.37
C ALA A 26 5.60 -6.63 15.62
N TYR A 27 4.95 -6.49 16.78
CA TYR A 27 5.67 -6.13 18.01
C TYR A 27 6.48 -7.29 18.58
N GLU A 28 6.00 -8.54 18.49
CA GLU A 28 6.76 -9.73 18.90
C GLU A 28 8.10 -9.77 18.14
N ARG A 29 8.06 -9.50 16.84
CA ARG A 29 9.25 -9.48 15.98
C ARG A 29 10.18 -8.30 16.27
N LEU A 30 9.65 -7.09 16.37
CA LEU A 30 10.46 -5.88 16.60
C LEU A 30 11.16 -5.92 17.96
N ILE A 31 10.48 -6.39 19.01
CA ILE A 31 11.08 -6.54 20.34
C ILE A 31 12.22 -7.56 20.31
N LEU A 32 12.02 -8.71 19.64
CA LEU A 32 13.08 -9.70 19.46
C LEU A 32 14.29 -9.10 18.72
N ASP A 33 14.06 -8.30 17.69
CA ASP A 33 15.13 -7.65 16.92
C ASP A 33 15.97 -6.70 17.79
N VAL A 34 15.36 -6.00 18.77
CA VAL A 34 16.10 -5.21 19.77
C VAL A 34 17.03 -6.08 20.59
N PHE A 35 16.55 -7.23 21.08
CA PHE A 35 17.39 -8.16 21.86
C PHE A 35 18.51 -8.78 21.03
N CYS A 36 18.27 -9.03 19.75
CA CYS A 36 19.29 -9.51 18.82
C CYS A 36 20.25 -8.42 18.32
N GLY A 37 20.03 -7.16 18.70
CA GLY A 37 20.83 -6.02 18.23
C GLY A 37 20.64 -5.69 16.74
N SER A 38 19.56 -6.18 16.12
CA SER A 38 19.24 -5.91 14.73
C SER A 38 18.45 -4.61 14.60
N GLN A 39 19.02 -3.63 13.91
CA GLN A 39 18.38 -2.34 13.64
C GLN A 39 17.71 -2.27 12.26
N MET A 40 17.65 -3.39 11.52
CA MET A 40 17.20 -3.41 10.12
C MET A 40 15.75 -2.94 9.93
N HIS A 41 14.88 -3.19 10.90
CA HIS A 41 13.46 -2.82 10.84
C HIS A 41 13.13 -1.53 11.59
N PHE A 42 14.13 -0.74 11.96
CA PHE A 42 13.97 0.52 12.65
C PHE A 42 14.36 1.68 11.74
N VAL A 43 13.61 2.77 11.84
CA VAL A 43 13.82 3.97 11.02
C VAL A 43 15.12 4.65 11.45
N ARG A 44 16.02 4.91 10.50
CA ARG A 44 17.26 5.65 10.74
C ARG A 44 17.03 7.17 10.73
N THR A 45 17.90 7.92 11.40
CA THR A 45 17.75 9.38 11.55
C THR A 45 17.69 10.13 10.23
N ASP A 46 18.49 9.73 9.24
CA ASP A 46 18.49 10.30 7.89
C ASP A 46 17.25 9.92 7.09
N GLU A 47 16.76 8.68 7.19
CA GLU A 47 15.50 8.26 6.57
C GLU A 47 14.33 9.09 7.09
N LEU A 48 14.29 9.33 8.41
CA LEU A 48 13.29 10.18 9.03
C LEU A 48 13.38 11.63 8.53
N ALA A 49 14.59 12.18 8.46
CA ALA A 49 14.81 13.53 7.96
C ALA A 49 14.35 13.70 6.50
N GLU A 50 14.64 12.72 5.63
CA GLU A 50 14.22 12.76 4.23
C GLU A 50 12.71 12.61 4.06
N ALA A 51 12.07 11.74 4.85
CA ALA A 51 10.60 11.61 4.85
C ALA A 51 9.94 12.95 5.20
N TRP A 52 10.40 13.62 6.27
CA TRP A 52 9.91 14.94 6.64
C TRP A 52 10.21 15.98 5.56
N ARG A 53 11.42 15.99 4.99
CA ARG A 53 11.78 16.94 3.92
C ARG A 53 10.83 16.87 2.73
N ILE A 54 10.35 15.67 2.36
CA ILE A 54 9.43 15.46 1.24
C ILE A 54 8.01 15.96 1.57
N PHE A 55 7.48 15.64 2.76
CA PHE A 55 6.07 15.91 3.09
C PHE A 55 5.83 17.27 3.76
N THR A 56 6.79 17.82 4.50
CA THR A 56 6.64 19.09 5.24
C THR A 56 6.13 20.25 4.39
N PRO A 57 6.63 20.51 3.16
CA PRO A 57 6.14 21.63 2.35
C PRO A 57 4.67 21.49 1.95
N LEU A 58 4.18 20.25 1.76
CA LEU A 58 2.78 19.99 1.46
C LEU A 58 1.92 20.13 2.73
N LEU A 59 2.38 19.62 3.86
CA LEU A 59 1.68 19.74 5.14
C LEU A 59 1.49 21.21 5.53
N HIS A 60 2.51 22.05 5.42
CA HIS A 60 2.38 23.48 5.69
C HIS A 60 1.33 24.16 4.79
N LYS A 61 1.27 23.80 3.49
CA LYS A 61 0.23 24.33 2.59
C LYS A 61 -1.19 23.89 2.97
N ILE A 62 -1.33 22.69 3.52
CA ILE A 62 -2.62 22.19 4.02
C ILE A 62 -3.02 23.00 5.26
N ASP A 63 -2.09 23.22 6.20
CA ASP A 63 -2.33 23.97 7.44
C ASP A 63 -2.67 25.44 7.17
N GLU A 64 -2.06 26.05 6.14
CA GLU A 64 -2.38 27.40 5.66
C GLU A 64 -3.74 27.49 4.93
N GLY A 65 -4.43 26.36 4.73
CA GLY A 65 -5.74 26.30 4.06
C GLY A 65 -5.67 26.36 2.53
N GLY A 66 -4.49 26.18 1.94
CA GLY A 66 -4.27 26.21 0.49
C GLY A 66 -4.79 24.97 -0.25
N VAL A 67 -5.20 23.92 0.47
CA VAL A 67 -5.71 22.67 -0.11
C VAL A 67 -7.00 22.27 0.60
N GLN A 68 -8.10 22.18 -0.14
CA GLN A 68 -9.38 21.72 0.40
C GLN A 68 -9.60 20.24 0.06
N PRO A 69 -9.99 19.40 1.03
CA PRO A 69 -10.29 17.99 0.77
C PRO A 69 -11.56 17.85 -0.06
N ILE A 70 -11.54 16.94 -1.03
CA ILE A 70 -12.69 16.64 -1.88
C ILE A 70 -13.62 15.68 -1.12
N PRO A 71 -14.91 16.01 -0.93
CA PRO A 71 -15.85 15.11 -0.27
C PRO A 71 -16.11 13.86 -1.10
N TYR A 72 -16.32 12.74 -0.43
CA TYR A 72 -16.68 11.47 -1.05
C TYR A 72 -17.69 10.71 -0.17
N LYS A 73 -18.43 9.79 -0.78
CA LYS A 73 -19.46 9.02 -0.09
C LYS A 73 -18.81 7.99 0.86
N TYR A 74 -19.33 7.88 2.08
CA TYR A 74 -18.89 6.84 3.03
C TYR A 74 -19.03 5.44 2.40
N GLY A 75 -17.98 4.62 2.51
CA GLY A 75 -17.89 3.30 1.89
C GLY A 75 -17.48 3.30 0.40
N SER A 76 -17.28 4.47 -0.22
CA SER A 76 -16.62 4.53 -1.54
C SER A 76 -15.10 4.34 -1.43
N ARG A 77 -14.44 4.14 -2.57
CA ARG A 77 -12.98 4.04 -2.66
C ARG A 77 -12.25 5.39 -2.57
N GLY A 78 -12.97 6.48 -2.30
CA GLY A 78 -12.46 7.86 -2.33
C GLY A 78 -13.08 8.71 -3.44
N PRO A 79 -12.48 9.88 -3.73
CA PRO A 79 -12.94 10.80 -4.77
C PRO A 79 -12.48 10.37 -6.17
N GLU A 80 -13.30 10.64 -7.19
CA GLU A 80 -12.99 10.32 -8.61
C GLU A 80 -11.69 10.98 -9.09
N ARG A 81 -11.31 12.12 -8.50
CA ARG A 81 -10.06 12.81 -8.83
C ARG A 81 -8.82 11.97 -8.53
N ALA A 82 -8.89 11.04 -7.58
CA ALA A 82 -7.78 10.11 -7.29
C ALA A 82 -7.55 9.14 -8.47
N ASP A 83 -8.62 8.59 -9.05
CA ASP A 83 -8.52 7.69 -10.22
C ASP A 83 -8.01 8.45 -11.46
N GLN A 84 -8.44 9.71 -11.64
CA GLN A 84 -7.93 10.57 -12.71
C GLN A 84 -6.42 10.83 -12.55
N MET A 85 -5.97 11.16 -11.33
CA MET A 85 -4.54 11.37 -11.05
C MET A 85 -3.73 10.10 -11.35
N LEU A 86 -4.23 8.91 -11.02
CA LEU A 86 -3.56 7.66 -11.35
C LEU A 86 -3.45 7.46 -12.87
N ALA A 87 -4.53 7.71 -13.61
CA ALA A 87 -4.53 7.62 -15.08
C ALA A 87 -3.55 8.61 -15.73
N GLU A 88 -3.47 9.84 -15.21
CA GLU A 88 -2.49 10.85 -15.63
C GLU A 88 -1.03 10.39 -15.35
N ASN A 89 -0.82 9.54 -14.33
CA ASN A 89 0.48 9.01 -13.91
C ASN A 89 0.77 7.58 -14.41
N ASN A 90 0.23 7.21 -15.57
CA ASN A 90 0.47 5.93 -16.27
C ASN A 90 -0.02 4.66 -15.55
N PHE A 91 -0.87 4.77 -14.54
CA PHE A 91 -1.58 3.61 -14.00
C PHE A 91 -2.76 3.25 -14.90
N LYS A 92 -2.84 2.00 -15.37
CA LYS A 92 -3.92 1.49 -16.23
C LYS A 92 -4.74 0.45 -15.47
N TYR A 93 -6.01 0.76 -15.26
CA TYR A 93 -6.98 -0.18 -14.73
C TYR A 93 -7.74 -0.85 -15.88
N TYR A 94 -7.62 -2.17 -16.01
CA TYR A 94 -8.21 -2.93 -17.13
C TYR A 94 -9.61 -3.47 -16.83
N GLY A 95 -9.93 -3.77 -15.56
CA GLY A 95 -11.24 -4.28 -15.14
C GLY A 95 -11.65 -5.64 -15.74
N SER A 96 -10.78 -6.26 -16.55
CA SER A 96 -10.98 -7.55 -17.21
C SER A 96 -10.73 -8.74 -16.29
N TYR A 97 -9.85 -8.57 -15.31
CA TYR A 97 -9.45 -9.60 -14.38
C TYR A 97 -10.62 -10.05 -13.50
N LYS A 98 -10.85 -11.36 -13.45
CA LYS A 98 -11.86 -12.00 -12.62
C LYS A 98 -11.19 -13.05 -11.78
N TRP A 99 -11.28 -12.87 -10.47
CA TRP A 99 -10.79 -13.83 -9.50
C TRP A 99 -11.98 -14.49 -8.79
N THR A 100 -11.91 -15.80 -8.63
CA THR A 100 -12.83 -16.60 -7.83
C THR A 100 -11.99 -17.40 -6.85
N ASP A 101 -12.38 -17.38 -5.58
CA ASP A 101 -11.68 -18.14 -4.52
C ASP A 101 -11.63 -19.63 -4.91
N PRO A 102 -10.42 -20.23 -5.01
CA PRO A 102 -10.25 -21.63 -5.44
C PRO A 102 -10.72 -22.67 -4.41
#